data_AF-A0A9E1QBC5-F1
#
_entry.id   AF-A0A9E1QBC5-F1
#
_cell.length_a   1.000
_cell.length_b   1.000
_cell.length_c   1.000
_cell.angle_alpha   90.00
_cell.angle_beta   90.00
_cell.angle_gamma   90.00
#
_symmetry.space_group_name_H-M   'P 1'
#
loop_
_entity.id
_entity.type
_entity.pdbx_description
1 polymer ?
#
loop_
_entity_poly.entity_id
_entity_poly.type
_entity_poly.pdbx_seq_one_letter_code
_entity_poly.pdbx_strand_id
1 'polypeptide(L)'
;TPYVNVWGGTPKEGWSQFYDSPRYSTGYTTLFNTLGMMVETHMLKPYKIRVEQTYELLLSMLDFTEERSVDIKIVRKNAIDEILKKKIYPITFEIDPKKKPSVIQFRGYEGEMIASKVTNGKRLLYDVTKPYLEPVDYFNEYRPTKEITIPKAYILKQGWHRVVERLKNNQIFYTQFKKDTTLVVETLHIDDYKTRTSAYEGHYLHYNTSVKIDSNAVHFSKGDLYIPVHQKGARYIMETLEPEATDSFFNWNFFDSVLQQKEGYSGYVFEDVAEQILKENTTIKDAFEAKMVTDKDFEKNPRAQLNFIYKRSLHYEKAHLLLPIYKAYE
;
A
#
# COMPACT_ATOMS: atom_id res chain seq x y z
N THR A 1 -2.51 -24.77 11.84
CA THR A 1 -2.08 -23.50 12.46
C THR A 1 -2.13 -22.44 11.39
N PRO A 2 -2.46 -21.18 11.75
CA PRO A 2 -2.43 -20.10 10.78
C PRO A 2 -1.00 -19.87 10.28
N TYR A 3 -0.86 -19.23 9.12
CA TYR A 3 0.46 -18.85 8.60
C TYR A 3 1.11 -17.82 9.54
N VAL A 4 2.35 -18.07 9.92
CA VAL A 4 3.10 -17.27 10.91
C VAL A 4 4.38 -16.77 10.29
N ASN A 5 4.70 -15.50 10.54
CA ASN A 5 5.95 -14.91 10.07
C ASN A 5 7.06 -15.22 11.08
N VAL A 6 7.97 -16.15 10.75
CA VAL A 6 9.03 -16.61 11.66
C VAL A 6 10.40 -16.39 11.05
N TRP A 7 11.06 -15.33 11.47
CA TRP A 7 12.47 -15.08 11.15
C TRP A 7 13.26 -14.93 12.45
N GLY A 8 14.23 -15.82 12.66
CA GLY A 8 15.29 -15.63 13.66
C GLY A 8 14.94 -15.95 15.13
N GLY A 9 13.71 -16.34 15.47
CA GLY A 9 13.27 -16.62 16.85
C GLY A 9 12.66 -18.02 17.05
N THR A 10 12.47 -18.41 18.31
CA THR A 10 11.72 -19.62 18.70
C THR A 10 10.25 -19.28 18.97
N PRO A 11 9.32 -20.25 18.98
CA PRO A 11 7.90 -20.00 19.27
C PRO A 11 7.63 -19.29 20.60
N LYS A 12 8.60 -19.30 21.53
CA LYS A 12 8.48 -18.69 22.87
C LYS A 12 8.29 -17.17 22.84
N GLU A 13 8.71 -16.51 21.77
CA GLU A 13 8.55 -15.05 21.62
C GLU A 13 7.16 -14.65 21.10
N GLY A 14 6.31 -15.63 20.80
CA GLY A 14 5.01 -15.41 20.16
C GLY A 14 5.13 -15.18 18.65
N TRP A 15 3.99 -15.12 17.97
CA TRP A 15 3.92 -14.88 16.54
C TRP A 15 2.88 -13.85 16.17
N SER A 16 3.17 -13.10 15.13
CA SER A 16 2.17 -12.29 14.44
C SER A 16 1.52 -13.07 13.31
N GLN A 17 0.22 -12.86 13.14
CA GLN A 17 -0.45 -13.18 11.88
C GLN A 17 0.27 -12.45 10.75
N PHE A 18 0.39 -13.11 9.61
CA PHE A 18 0.92 -12.45 8.43
C PHE A 18 -0.17 -11.58 7.80
N TYR A 19 0.18 -10.34 7.47
CA TYR A 19 -0.71 -9.43 6.76
C TYR A 19 -0.66 -9.73 5.26
N ASP A 20 -1.65 -10.48 4.78
CA ASP A 20 -1.88 -10.74 3.37
C ASP A 20 -2.38 -9.47 2.66
N SER A 21 -1.45 -8.56 2.37
CA SER A 21 -1.75 -7.36 1.58
C SER A 21 -2.22 -7.72 0.14
N PRO A 22 -2.84 -6.78 -0.60
CA PRO A 22 -3.42 -7.04 -1.93
C PRO A 22 -2.54 -7.75 -2.96
N ARG A 23 -1.21 -7.71 -2.83
CA ARG A 23 -0.28 -8.44 -3.73
C ARG A 23 -0.32 -9.98 -3.57
N TYR A 24 -0.67 -10.48 -2.38
CA TYR A 24 -0.71 -11.91 -2.11
C TYR A 24 -2.05 -12.50 -2.58
N SER A 25 -2.10 -13.76 -2.99
CA SER A 25 -3.31 -14.34 -3.59
C SER A 25 -4.53 -14.30 -2.65
N THR A 26 -4.35 -14.57 -1.37
CA THR A 26 -5.40 -14.46 -0.35
C THR A 26 -5.84 -13.01 -0.17
N GLY A 27 -4.91 -12.07 0.01
CA GLY A 27 -5.17 -10.64 0.05
C GLY A 27 -5.94 -10.13 -1.17
N TYR A 28 -5.47 -10.48 -2.37
CA TYR A 28 -6.10 -10.18 -3.66
C TYR A 28 -7.54 -10.69 -3.75
N THR A 29 -7.79 -11.96 -3.39
CA THR A 29 -9.17 -12.51 -3.44
C THR A 29 -10.13 -11.75 -2.51
N THR A 30 -9.65 -11.22 -1.39
CA THR A 30 -10.48 -10.43 -0.48
C THR A 30 -10.97 -9.12 -1.10
N LEU A 31 -10.22 -8.53 -2.04
CA LEU A 31 -10.64 -7.32 -2.78
C LEU A 31 -11.95 -7.52 -3.55
N PHE A 32 -12.27 -8.77 -3.87
CA PHE A 32 -13.49 -9.16 -4.58
C PHE A 32 -14.46 -9.93 -3.67
N ASN A 33 -14.35 -9.72 -2.36
CA ASN A 33 -15.14 -10.41 -1.32
C ASN A 33 -15.17 -11.92 -1.56
N THR A 34 -14.01 -12.50 -1.82
CA THR A 34 -13.86 -13.94 -2.02
C THR A 34 -12.99 -14.47 -0.89
N LEU A 35 -13.47 -15.52 -0.22
CA LEU A 35 -12.72 -16.17 0.85
C LEU A 35 -11.52 -16.87 0.22
N GLY A 36 -10.32 -16.50 0.67
CA GLY A 36 -9.06 -17.08 0.24
C GLY A 36 -8.47 -17.97 1.33
N MET A 37 -7.77 -19.03 0.92
CA MET A 37 -6.96 -19.85 1.82
C MET A 37 -5.65 -20.21 1.11
N MET A 38 -4.53 -20.00 1.80
CA MET A 38 -3.22 -20.49 1.38
C MET A 38 -2.84 -21.66 2.27
N VAL A 39 -2.51 -22.80 1.66
CA VAL A 39 -2.01 -23.97 2.38
C VAL A 39 -0.52 -24.11 2.16
N GLU A 40 0.23 -24.12 3.25
CA GLU A 40 1.65 -24.45 3.25
C GLU A 40 1.90 -25.68 4.12
N THR A 41 2.33 -26.77 3.47
CA THR A 41 2.75 -27.98 4.18
C THR A 41 4.23 -27.88 4.53
N HIS A 42 4.59 -28.36 5.72
CA HIS A 42 5.96 -28.26 6.20
C HIS A 42 6.93 -29.02 5.27
N MET A 43 7.82 -28.30 4.60
CA MET A 43 8.68 -28.83 3.52
C MET A 43 9.53 -30.05 3.89
N LEU A 44 9.84 -30.25 5.18
CA LEU A 44 10.67 -31.35 5.68
C LEU A 44 9.89 -32.66 5.91
N LYS A 45 8.55 -32.64 5.81
CA LYS A 45 7.74 -33.86 5.92
C LYS A 45 7.82 -34.68 4.62
N PRO A 46 7.71 -36.02 4.71
CA PRO A 46 7.73 -36.89 3.53
C PRO A 46 6.72 -36.43 2.48
N TYR A 47 7.15 -36.43 1.21
CA TYR A 47 6.37 -35.88 0.10
C TYR A 47 4.96 -36.47 0.02
N LYS A 48 4.83 -37.79 0.12
CA LYS A 48 3.53 -38.49 0.10
C LYS A 48 2.55 -37.93 1.13
N ILE A 49 3.00 -37.75 2.38
CA ILE A 49 2.17 -37.21 3.46
C ILE A 49 1.75 -35.77 3.15
N ARG A 50 2.65 -34.94 2.61
CA ARG A 50 2.32 -33.56 2.24
C ARG A 50 1.22 -33.52 1.17
N VAL A 51 1.31 -34.39 0.17
CA VAL A 51 0.29 -34.50 -0.90
C VAL A 51 -1.05 -34.96 -0.34
N GLU A 52 -1.06 -36.05 0.43
CA GLU A 52 -2.27 -36.59 1.04
C GLU A 52 -2.95 -35.56 1.97
N GLN A 53 -2.18 -34.88 2.82
CA GLN A 53 -2.73 -33.85 3.71
C GLN A 53 -3.28 -32.63 2.97
N THR A 54 -2.61 -32.17 1.92
CA THR A 54 -3.16 -31.11 1.07
C THR A 54 -4.45 -31.56 0.40
N TYR A 55 -4.51 -32.80 -0.11
CA TYR A 55 -5.71 -33.35 -0.74
C TYR A 55 -6.90 -33.41 0.23
N GLU A 56 -6.71 -33.97 1.42
CA GLU A 56 -7.77 -34.05 2.45
C GLU A 56 -8.24 -32.65 2.91
N LEU A 57 -7.33 -31.68 2.97
CA LEU A 57 -7.71 -30.29 3.27
C LEU A 57 -8.60 -29.70 2.17
N LEU A 58 -8.28 -29.96 0.89
CA LEU A 58 -9.09 -29.47 -0.22
C LEU A 58 -10.50 -30.08 -0.19
N LEU A 59 -10.64 -31.37 0.13
CA LEU A 59 -11.95 -32.00 0.34
C LEU A 59 -12.71 -31.34 1.49
N SER A 60 -12.05 -31.13 2.64
CA SER A 60 -12.65 -30.47 3.79
C SER A 60 -13.12 -29.04 3.47
N MET A 61 -12.38 -28.32 2.64
CA MET A 61 -12.79 -27.00 2.16
C MET A 61 -14.02 -27.08 1.25
N LEU A 62 -14.08 -28.07 0.37
CA LEU A 62 -15.25 -28.28 -0.49
C LEU A 62 -16.50 -28.55 0.35
N ASP A 63 -16.41 -29.48 1.29
CA ASP A 63 -17.51 -29.82 2.21
C ASP A 63 -17.98 -28.58 2.97
N PHE A 64 -17.06 -27.80 3.54
CA PHE A 64 -17.42 -26.56 4.24
C PHE A 64 -18.11 -25.55 3.32
N THR A 65 -17.63 -25.38 2.09
CA THR A 65 -18.25 -24.44 1.14
C THR A 65 -19.61 -24.89 0.64
N GLU A 66 -19.86 -26.19 0.58
CA GLU A 66 -21.15 -26.79 0.22
C GLU A 66 -22.15 -26.58 1.36
N GLU A 67 -21.78 -26.98 2.58
CA GLU A 67 -22.59 -26.82 3.80
C GLU A 67 -22.94 -25.35 4.05
N ARG A 68 -21.97 -24.43 3.88
CA ARG A 68 -22.15 -22.98 4.16
C ARG A 68 -22.48 -22.16 2.92
N SER A 69 -22.88 -22.81 1.82
CA SER A 69 -23.06 -22.15 0.52
C SER A 69 -24.03 -20.97 0.54
N VAL A 70 -25.13 -21.08 1.30
CA VAL A 70 -26.13 -20.00 1.45
C VAL A 70 -25.53 -18.80 2.19
N ASP A 71 -24.90 -19.04 3.34
CA ASP A 71 -24.29 -17.99 4.15
C ASP A 71 -23.19 -17.26 3.37
N ILE A 72 -22.31 -18.02 2.70
CA ILE A 72 -21.23 -17.47 1.86
C ILE A 72 -21.82 -16.57 0.76
N LYS A 73 -22.89 -17.01 0.07
CA LYS A 73 -23.54 -16.18 -0.95
C LYS A 73 -24.12 -14.89 -0.38
N ILE A 74 -24.75 -14.96 0.80
CA ILE A 74 -25.36 -13.81 1.48
C ILE A 74 -24.28 -12.78 1.85
N VAL A 75 -23.23 -13.19 2.57
CA VAL A 75 -22.19 -12.25 3.01
C VAL A 75 -21.46 -11.62 1.84
N ARG A 76 -21.19 -12.40 0.77
CA ARG A 76 -20.52 -11.88 -0.44
C ARG A 76 -21.39 -10.89 -1.21
N LYS A 77 -22.70 -11.14 -1.28
CA LYS A 77 -23.66 -10.25 -1.94
C LYS A 77 -23.74 -8.90 -1.23
N ASN A 78 -23.75 -8.90 0.10
CA ASN A 78 -23.95 -7.70 0.91
C ASN A 78 -22.65 -6.91 1.15
N ALA A 79 -21.49 -7.54 1.04
CA ALA A 79 -20.20 -6.97 1.44
C ALA A 79 -19.90 -5.58 0.85
N ILE A 80 -20.14 -5.38 -0.46
CA ILE A 80 -19.85 -4.09 -1.10
C ILE A 80 -20.74 -2.98 -0.51
N ASP A 81 -22.04 -3.22 -0.39
CA ASP A 81 -22.96 -2.23 0.14
C ASP A 81 -22.67 -1.93 1.61
N GLU A 82 -22.27 -2.93 2.40
CA GLU A 82 -21.84 -2.74 3.79
C GLU A 82 -20.57 -1.90 3.91
N ILE A 83 -19.59 -2.10 3.02
CA ILE A 83 -18.37 -1.30 2.96
C ILE A 83 -18.71 0.15 2.59
N LEU A 84 -19.46 0.37 1.51
CA LEU A 84 -19.74 1.71 1.00
C LEU A 84 -20.63 2.53 1.96
N LYS A 85 -21.48 1.87 2.76
CA LYS A 85 -22.26 2.54 3.81
C LYS A 85 -21.41 3.22 4.89
N LYS A 86 -20.17 2.75 5.13
CA LYS A 86 -19.30 3.30 6.18
C LYS A 86 -18.73 4.68 5.85
N LYS A 87 -18.82 5.13 4.59
CA LYS A 87 -18.23 6.39 4.05
C LYS A 87 -16.71 6.51 4.14
N ILE A 88 -16.06 5.81 5.06
CA ILE A 88 -14.62 5.69 5.22
C ILE A 88 -14.15 4.26 4.91
N TYR A 89 -12.93 4.12 4.39
CA TYR A 89 -12.30 2.85 4.08
C TYR A 89 -10.85 2.80 4.59
N PRO A 90 -10.47 1.78 5.36
CA PRO A 90 -9.09 1.60 5.81
C PRO A 90 -8.20 1.06 4.68
N ILE A 91 -7.03 1.66 4.48
CA ILE A 91 -6.09 1.32 3.39
C ILE A 91 -4.74 0.77 3.89
N THR A 92 -4.47 0.91 5.19
CA THR A 92 -3.29 0.33 5.83
C THR A 92 -3.63 -0.15 7.22
N PHE A 93 -2.94 -1.20 7.65
CA PHE A 93 -3.21 -1.90 8.90
C PHE A 93 -1.90 -2.22 9.63
N GLU A 94 -1.99 -2.29 10.95
CA GLU A 94 -0.93 -2.82 11.80
C GLU A 94 -1.53 -3.71 12.88
N ILE A 95 -0.70 -4.57 13.49
CA ILE A 95 -1.11 -5.36 14.66
C ILE A 95 -1.53 -4.39 15.76
N ASP A 96 -2.67 -4.64 16.40
CA ASP A 96 -3.14 -3.80 17.49
C ASP A 96 -2.39 -4.18 18.79
N PRO A 97 -1.45 -3.34 19.29
CA PRO A 97 -0.70 -3.66 20.50
C PRO A 97 -1.57 -3.61 21.76
N LYS A 98 -2.80 -3.08 21.68
CA LYS A 98 -3.74 -2.99 22.80
C LYS A 98 -4.61 -4.24 22.94
N LYS A 99 -4.65 -5.12 21.93
CA LYS A 99 -5.41 -6.36 21.98
C LYS A 99 -4.58 -7.45 22.63
N LYS A 100 -5.23 -8.25 23.47
CA LYS A 100 -4.60 -9.44 24.04
C LYS A 100 -4.37 -10.46 22.91
N PRO A 101 -3.19 -11.11 22.84
CA PRO A 101 -2.97 -12.17 21.89
C PRO A 101 -3.93 -13.34 22.14
N SER A 102 -4.28 -14.04 21.07
CA SER A 102 -4.89 -15.36 21.18
C SER A 102 -3.82 -16.35 21.63
N VAL A 103 -4.17 -17.35 22.43
CA VAL A 103 -3.21 -18.40 22.83
C VAL A 103 -3.44 -19.63 21.97
N ILE A 104 -2.39 -20.07 21.26
CA ILE A 104 -2.41 -21.32 20.51
C ILE A 104 -1.55 -22.37 21.21
N GLN A 105 -2.03 -23.61 21.24
CA GLN A 105 -1.24 -24.73 21.74
C GLN A 105 -0.31 -25.22 20.63
N PHE A 106 0.98 -24.98 20.77
CA PHE A 106 1.97 -25.30 19.74
C PHE A 106 2.75 -26.56 20.09
N ARG A 107 2.77 -27.51 19.13
CA ARG A 107 3.60 -28.71 19.19
C ARG A 107 4.95 -28.42 18.55
N GLY A 108 6.00 -28.46 19.33
CA GLY A 108 7.36 -28.18 18.89
C GLY A 108 8.36 -29.24 19.35
N TYR A 109 9.63 -28.98 19.06
CA TYR A 109 10.78 -29.71 19.57
C TYR A 109 11.73 -28.69 20.22
N GLU A 110 12.40 -29.07 21.31
CA GLU A 110 13.35 -28.16 21.96
C GLU A 110 14.45 -27.71 20.98
N GLY A 111 14.72 -26.40 20.93
CA GLY A 111 15.74 -25.80 20.07
C GLY A 111 16.99 -25.41 20.85
N GLU A 112 18.17 -25.73 20.32
CA GLU A 112 19.48 -25.35 20.87
C GLU A 112 20.36 -24.67 19.81
N MET A 113 21.10 -23.64 20.22
CA MET A 113 22.10 -22.99 19.35
C MET A 113 23.44 -23.71 19.46
N ILE A 114 23.78 -24.50 18.44
CA ILE A 114 25.04 -25.26 18.35
C ILE A 114 26.04 -24.57 17.42
N ALA A 115 27.33 -24.89 17.56
CA ALA A 115 28.36 -24.39 16.65
C ALA A 115 28.04 -24.80 15.19
N SER A 116 28.12 -23.84 14.27
CA SER A 116 28.03 -24.13 12.85
C SER A 116 29.26 -24.92 12.42
N LYS A 117 29.06 -25.96 11.60
CA LYS A 117 30.16 -26.75 11.03
C LYS A 117 30.75 -26.13 9.76
N VAL A 118 30.09 -25.11 9.19
CA VAL A 118 30.43 -24.51 7.89
C VAL A 118 30.66 -22.99 7.96
N THR A 119 30.34 -22.36 9.09
CA THR A 119 30.61 -20.94 9.36
C THR A 119 31.23 -20.80 10.74
N ASN A 120 31.78 -19.63 11.05
CA ASN A 120 32.29 -19.28 12.38
C ASN A 120 31.18 -18.89 13.38
N GLY A 121 29.90 -19.07 13.01
CA GLY A 121 28.75 -18.69 13.83
C GLY A 121 28.10 -19.87 14.57
N LYS A 122 26.93 -19.62 15.15
CA LYS A 122 26.04 -20.65 15.69
C LYS A 122 24.86 -20.89 14.75
N ARG A 123 24.25 -22.06 14.84
CA ARG A 123 22.99 -22.40 14.15
C ARG A 123 22.00 -23.04 15.10
N LEU A 124 20.72 -22.86 14.81
CA LEU A 124 19.65 -23.53 15.53
C LEU A 124 19.60 -25.02 15.13
N LEU A 125 19.43 -25.89 16.12
CA LEU A 125 19.13 -27.32 15.98
C LEU A 125 17.90 -27.63 16.81
N TYR A 126 16.92 -28.30 16.21
CA TYR A 126 15.76 -28.83 16.93
C TYR A 126 15.99 -30.30 17.28
N ASP A 127 15.89 -30.65 18.57
CA ASP A 127 16.02 -32.00 19.08
C ASP A 127 14.68 -32.75 18.96
N VAL A 128 14.57 -33.57 17.92
CA VAL A 128 13.35 -34.34 17.62
C VAL A 128 13.00 -35.37 18.69
N THR A 129 13.90 -35.65 19.64
CA THR A 129 13.66 -36.57 20.77
C THR A 129 13.00 -35.89 21.96
N LYS A 130 12.93 -34.55 21.97
CA LYS A 130 12.34 -33.73 23.04
C LYS A 130 11.14 -32.92 22.52
N PRO A 131 10.00 -33.58 22.23
CA PRO A 131 8.81 -32.87 21.84
C PRO A 131 8.22 -32.10 23.03
N TYR A 132 7.63 -30.95 22.76
CA TYR A 132 6.87 -30.20 23.75
C TYR A 132 5.52 -29.77 23.19
N LEU A 133 4.62 -29.43 24.11
CA LEU A 133 3.37 -28.74 23.84
C LEU A 133 3.32 -27.52 24.76
N GLU A 134 3.43 -26.33 24.19
CA GLU A 134 3.47 -25.09 24.96
C GLU A 134 2.44 -24.07 24.42
N PRO A 135 1.85 -23.24 25.30
CA PRO A 135 1.07 -22.10 24.87
C PRO A 135 1.99 -21.08 24.19
N VAL A 136 1.58 -20.59 23.02
CA VAL A 136 2.25 -19.54 22.27
C VAL A 136 1.28 -18.40 22.04
N ASP A 137 1.72 -17.17 22.34
CA ASP A 137 0.96 -15.97 22.06
C ASP A 137 0.89 -15.71 20.55
N TYR A 138 -0.32 -15.47 20.05
CA TYR A 138 -0.61 -15.23 18.65
C TYR A 138 -1.33 -13.90 18.45
N PHE A 139 -0.64 -12.93 17.86
CA PHE A 139 -1.13 -11.59 17.58
C PHE A 139 -1.83 -11.55 16.21
N ASN A 140 -3.14 -11.72 16.21
CA ASN A 140 -3.97 -11.84 15.00
C ASN A 140 -5.01 -10.73 14.80
N GLU A 141 -5.03 -9.74 15.69
CA GLU A 141 -5.93 -8.60 15.62
C GLU A 141 -5.20 -7.38 15.02
N TYR A 142 -5.81 -6.80 13.99
CA TYR A 142 -5.27 -5.63 13.29
C TYR A 142 -6.15 -4.41 13.51
N ARG A 143 -5.52 -3.25 13.56
CA ARG A 143 -6.20 -1.94 13.54
C ARG A 143 -5.80 -1.14 12.30
N PRO A 144 -6.69 -0.30 11.76
CA PRO A 144 -6.34 0.61 10.69
C PRO A 144 -5.34 1.66 11.18
N THR A 145 -4.38 2.02 10.32
CA THR A 145 -3.42 3.12 10.56
C THR A 145 -3.65 4.31 9.66
N LYS A 146 -4.27 4.10 8.49
CA LYS A 146 -4.76 5.15 7.60
C LYS A 146 -6.12 4.75 7.05
N GLU A 147 -6.97 5.76 6.91
CA GLU A 147 -8.31 5.65 6.36
C GLU A 147 -8.53 6.79 5.36
N ILE A 148 -9.34 6.52 4.34
CA ILE A 148 -9.75 7.49 3.33
C ILE A 148 -11.26 7.66 3.35
N THR A 149 -11.74 8.86 3.02
CA THR A 149 -13.13 9.04 2.63
C THR A 149 -13.34 8.39 1.27
N ILE A 150 -14.35 7.53 1.17
CA ILE A 150 -14.71 6.81 -0.06
C ILE A 150 -15.25 7.83 -1.06
N PRO A 151 -14.58 8.05 -2.21
CA PRO A 151 -15.12 8.91 -3.24
C PRO A 151 -16.23 8.20 -4.00
N LYS A 152 -17.07 8.98 -4.69
CA LYS A 152 -18.07 8.43 -5.61
C LYS A 152 -17.40 7.77 -6.81
N ALA A 153 -16.31 8.36 -7.29
CA ALA A 153 -15.50 7.84 -8.38
C ALA A 153 -14.04 8.30 -8.27
N TYR A 154 -13.16 7.54 -8.89
CA TYR A 154 -11.84 8.00 -9.26
C TYR A 154 -11.86 8.44 -10.73
N ILE A 155 -11.03 9.41 -11.09
CA ILE A 155 -10.78 9.81 -12.47
C ILE A 155 -9.31 9.54 -12.77
N LEU A 156 -9.04 8.92 -13.92
CA LEU A 156 -7.69 8.66 -14.40
C LEU A 156 -7.48 9.37 -15.73
N LYS A 157 -6.48 10.25 -15.81
CA LYS A 157 -6.07 10.86 -17.07
C LYS A 157 -5.52 9.81 -18.04
N GLN A 158 -5.66 10.06 -19.35
CA GLN A 158 -5.10 9.17 -20.38
C GLN A 158 -3.57 9.06 -20.31
N GLY A 159 -3.03 8.02 -20.95
CA GLY A 159 -1.57 7.75 -21.03
C GLY A 159 -1.08 6.61 -20.14
N TRP A 160 -1.83 6.26 -19.09
CA TRP A 160 -1.44 5.25 -18.10
C TRP A 160 -1.89 3.83 -18.49
N HIS A 161 -1.42 3.37 -19.64
CA HIS A 161 -1.84 2.10 -20.26
C HIS A 161 -1.68 0.88 -19.35
N ARG A 162 -0.59 0.78 -18.56
CA ARG A 162 -0.38 -0.31 -17.59
C ARG A 162 -1.47 -0.35 -16.53
N VAL A 163 -1.91 0.82 -16.04
CA VAL A 163 -3.01 0.92 -15.07
C VAL A 163 -4.32 0.50 -15.72
N VAL A 164 -4.60 1.01 -16.93
CA VAL A 164 -5.81 0.64 -17.68
C VAL A 164 -5.86 -0.87 -17.99
N GLU A 165 -4.74 -1.49 -18.32
CA GLU A 165 -4.64 -2.94 -18.49
C GLU A 165 -4.98 -3.69 -17.20
N ARG A 166 -4.47 -3.24 -16.05
CA ARG A 166 -4.79 -3.84 -14.74
C ARG A 166 -6.28 -3.68 -14.39
N LEU A 167 -6.88 -2.52 -14.66
CA LEU A 167 -8.32 -2.30 -14.51
C LEU A 167 -9.12 -3.29 -15.37
N LYS A 168 -8.74 -3.49 -16.64
CA LYS A 168 -9.38 -4.44 -17.55
C LYS A 168 -9.25 -5.89 -17.08
N ASN A 169 -8.04 -6.31 -16.69
CA ASN A 169 -7.79 -7.67 -16.20
C ASN A 169 -8.63 -7.99 -14.95
N ASN A 170 -8.91 -6.98 -14.13
CA ASN A 170 -9.73 -7.07 -12.92
C ASN A 170 -11.22 -6.79 -13.18
N GLN A 171 -11.64 -6.65 -14.44
CA GLN A 171 -13.02 -6.39 -14.85
C GLN A 171 -13.61 -5.13 -14.17
N ILE A 172 -12.78 -4.12 -13.95
CA ILE A 172 -13.23 -2.84 -13.40
C ILE A 172 -14.00 -2.08 -14.47
N PHE A 173 -15.24 -1.73 -14.15
CA PHE A 173 -16.08 -0.88 -14.97
C PHE A 173 -15.61 0.57 -14.89
N TYR A 174 -15.56 1.23 -16.04
CA TYR A 174 -15.31 2.65 -16.16
C TYR A 174 -15.94 3.20 -17.44
N THR A 175 -16.19 4.50 -17.48
CA THR A 175 -16.62 5.21 -18.68
C THR A 175 -15.55 6.20 -19.12
N GLN A 176 -15.67 6.70 -20.34
CA GLN A 176 -14.80 7.74 -20.89
C GLN A 176 -15.57 9.03 -21.04
N PHE A 177 -14.96 10.15 -20.66
CA PHE A 177 -15.52 11.47 -20.96
C PHE A 177 -15.69 11.64 -22.47
N LYS A 178 -16.90 12.02 -22.90
CA LYS A 178 -17.25 12.15 -24.33
C LYS A 178 -16.84 13.49 -24.93
N LYS A 179 -16.62 14.49 -24.08
CA LYS A 179 -16.15 15.84 -24.39
C LYS A 179 -15.29 16.33 -23.23
N ASP A 180 -14.53 17.37 -23.49
CA ASP A 180 -13.77 18.04 -22.45
C ASP A 180 -14.71 18.58 -21.37
N THR A 181 -14.32 18.40 -20.11
CA THR A 181 -15.16 18.69 -18.94
C THR A 181 -14.27 19.21 -17.82
N THR A 182 -14.75 20.18 -17.05
CA THR A 182 -14.08 20.62 -15.82
C THR A 182 -14.91 20.18 -14.63
N LEU A 183 -14.27 19.55 -13.64
CA LEU A 183 -14.91 19.09 -12.40
C LEU A 183 -14.10 19.57 -11.19
N VAL A 184 -14.78 19.84 -10.08
CA VAL A 184 -14.12 20.04 -8.79
C VAL A 184 -13.82 18.65 -8.21
N VAL A 185 -12.54 18.38 -7.96
CA VAL A 185 -12.03 17.07 -7.53
C VAL A 185 -10.93 17.25 -6.50
N GLU A 186 -10.69 16.22 -5.70
CA GLU A 186 -9.45 16.13 -4.93
C GLU A 186 -8.30 15.68 -5.84
N THR A 187 -7.20 16.41 -5.74
CA THR A 187 -5.91 16.13 -6.39
C THR A 187 -4.97 15.46 -5.39
N LEU A 188 -4.11 14.56 -5.88
CA LEU A 188 -3.18 13.79 -5.04
C LEU A 188 -1.74 14.14 -5.43
N HIS A 189 -1.10 15.00 -4.64
CA HIS A 189 0.32 15.34 -4.80
C HIS A 189 1.16 14.53 -3.83
N ILE A 190 2.17 13.80 -4.33
CA ILE A 190 3.12 13.09 -3.46
C ILE A 190 3.88 14.11 -2.61
N ASP A 191 3.82 13.95 -1.29
CA ASP A 191 4.53 14.80 -0.34
C ASP A 191 5.87 14.18 0.06
N ASP A 192 5.86 12.90 0.46
CA ASP A 192 7.07 12.11 0.72
C ASP A 192 6.87 10.64 0.32
N TYR A 193 7.98 9.97 0.01
CA TYR A 193 8.04 8.53 -0.24
C TYR A 193 9.50 8.05 -0.19
N LYS A 194 9.68 6.76 0.07
CA LYS A 194 10.99 6.08 -0.03
C LYS A 194 10.93 5.00 -1.10
N THR A 195 12.05 4.67 -1.71
CA THR A 195 12.13 3.62 -2.74
C THR A 195 13.12 2.54 -2.32
N ARG A 196 12.74 1.27 -2.49
CA ARG A 196 13.66 0.15 -2.24
C ARG A 196 14.84 0.20 -3.21
N THR A 197 16.01 -0.26 -2.77
CA THR A 197 17.23 -0.30 -3.61
C THR A 197 17.42 -1.61 -4.37
N SER A 198 16.58 -2.60 -4.10
CA SER A 198 16.59 -3.91 -4.76
C SER A 198 15.23 -4.18 -5.40
N ALA A 199 15.25 -4.81 -6.58
CA ALA A 199 14.03 -5.24 -7.25
C ALA A 199 13.31 -6.35 -6.47
N TYR A 200 11.99 -6.34 -6.54
CA TYR A 200 11.09 -7.40 -6.07
C TYR A 200 10.09 -7.68 -7.18
N GLU A 201 10.08 -8.92 -7.71
CA GLU A 201 9.22 -9.29 -8.85
C GLU A 201 9.34 -8.34 -10.06
N GLY A 202 10.53 -7.74 -10.26
CA GLY A 202 10.77 -6.76 -11.34
C GLY A 202 10.38 -5.31 -11.02
N HIS A 203 9.98 -5.00 -9.78
CA HIS A 203 9.57 -3.66 -9.35
C HIS A 203 10.50 -3.07 -8.28
N TYR A 204 10.67 -1.74 -8.30
CA TYR A 204 11.34 -0.97 -7.24
C TYR A 204 10.29 -0.26 -6.41
N LEU A 205 9.82 -0.91 -5.35
CA LEU A 205 8.64 -0.48 -4.62
C LEU A 205 8.88 0.84 -3.88
N HIS A 206 7.88 1.72 -3.93
CA HIS A 206 7.79 2.86 -3.02
C HIS A 206 7.10 2.47 -1.72
N TYR A 207 7.45 3.14 -0.62
CA TYR A 207 6.91 2.90 0.71
C TYR A 207 6.98 4.15 1.58
N ASN A 208 6.29 4.13 2.72
CA ASN A 208 6.09 5.30 3.59
C ASN A 208 5.54 6.52 2.84
N THR A 209 4.69 6.27 1.84
CA THR A 209 4.12 7.30 0.99
C THR A 209 3.15 8.18 1.78
N SER A 210 3.25 9.49 1.58
CA SER A 210 2.29 10.50 2.02
C SER A 210 1.90 11.40 0.86
N VAL A 211 0.69 11.97 0.93
CA VAL A 211 0.18 12.90 -0.07
C VAL A 211 -0.37 14.17 0.55
N LYS A 212 -0.26 15.27 -0.20
CA LYS A 212 -1.05 16.49 -0.03
C LYS A 212 -2.28 16.40 -0.90
N ILE A 213 -3.42 16.73 -0.30
CA ILE A 213 -4.72 16.69 -0.96
C ILE A 213 -5.28 18.10 -1.03
N ASP A 214 -5.59 18.53 -2.24
CA ASP A 214 -6.23 19.81 -2.51
C ASP A 214 -7.49 19.61 -3.36
N SER A 215 -8.54 20.38 -3.07
CA SER A 215 -9.78 20.38 -3.86
C SER A 215 -9.72 21.50 -4.89
N ASN A 216 -9.69 21.12 -6.18
CA ASN A 216 -9.44 22.05 -7.28
C ASN A 216 -10.37 21.77 -8.46
N ALA A 217 -10.72 22.82 -9.22
CA ALA A 217 -11.33 22.66 -10.53
C ALA A 217 -10.27 22.17 -11.52
N VAL A 218 -10.42 20.93 -12.00
CA VAL A 218 -9.48 20.29 -12.94
C VAL A 218 -10.15 20.09 -14.28
N HIS A 219 -9.44 20.45 -15.34
CA HIS A 219 -9.85 20.17 -16.71
C HIS A 219 -9.50 18.74 -17.11
N PHE A 220 -10.50 18.02 -17.60
CA PHE A 220 -10.41 16.66 -18.14
C PHE A 220 -10.72 16.67 -19.62
N SER A 221 -9.90 15.95 -20.39
CA SER A 221 -10.07 15.87 -21.83
C SER A 221 -11.01 14.73 -22.21
N LYS A 222 -11.62 14.82 -23.38
CA LYS A 222 -12.31 13.68 -24.00
C LYS A 222 -11.40 12.44 -23.98
N GLY A 223 -11.94 11.33 -23.47
CA GLY A 223 -11.23 10.05 -23.34
C GLY A 223 -10.63 9.78 -21.95
N ASP A 224 -10.52 10.78 -21.06
CA ASP A 224 -10.15 10.55 -19.66
C ASP A 224 -11.18 9.61 -19.01
N LEU A 225 -10.74 8.79 -18.05
CA LEU A 225 -11.55 7.70 -17.50
C LEU A 225 -12.27 8.15 -16.24
N TYR A 226 -13.58 7.90 -16.15
CA TYR A 226 -14.36 8.00 -14.92
C TYR A 226 -14.64 6.59 -14.40
N ILE A 227 -14.18 6.30 -13.18
CA ILE A 227 -14.16 4.97 -12.57
C ILE A 227 -15.06 5.00 -11.31
N PRO A 228 -16.35 4.64 -11.42
CA PRO A 228 -17.26 4.64 -10.27
C PRO A 228 -16.77 3.67 -9.18
N VAL A 229 -16.82 4.05 -7.90
CA VAL A 229 -16.42 3.13 -6.83
C VAL A 229 -17.50 2.07 -6.57
N HIS A 230 -18.78 2.40 -6.74
CA HIS A 230 -19.89 1.46 -6.49
C HIS A 230 -20.00 0.39 -7.57
N GLN A 231 -19.16 -0.65 -7.43
CA GLN A 231 -19.12 -1.82 -8.29
C GLN A 231 -18.45 -3.00 -7.55
N LYS A 232 -18.47 -4.20 -8.14
CA LYS A 232 -17.90 -5.42 -7.55
C LYS A 232 -16.43 -5.26 -7.13
N GLY A 233 -15.65 -4.48 -7.88
CA GLY A 233 -14.24 -4.21 -7.63
C GLY A 233 -13.96 -3.00 -6.72
N ALA A 234 -14.91 -2.52 -5.92
CA ALA A 234 -14.75 -1.29 -5.11
C ALA A 234 -13.47 -1.30 -4.27
N ARG A 235 -13.19 -2.41 -3.56
CA ARG A 235 -11.97 -2.53 -2.73
C ARG A 235 -10.71 -2.51 -3.60
N TYR A 236 -10.71 -3.23 -4.73
CA TYR A 236 -9.58 -3.20 -5.67
C TYR A 236 -9.26 -1.77 -6.10
N ILE A 237 -10.28 -0.98 -6.45
CA ILE A 237 -10.11 0.42 -6.87
C ILE A 237 -9.47 1.24 -5.74
N MET A 238 -10.02 1.18 -4.52
CA MET A 238 -9.49 1.94 -3.38
C MET A 238 -8.07 1.51 -2.99
N GLU A 239 -7.78 0.21 -2.97
CA GLU A 239 -6.47 -0.33 -2.58
C GLU A 239 -5.38 -0.10 -3.64
N THR A 240 -5.75 0.14 -4.90
CA THR A 240 -4.80 0.33 -6.00
C THR A 240 -4.65 1.78 -6.44
N LEU A 241 -5.69 2.60 -6.35
CA LEU A 241 -5.66 4.02 -6.77
C LEU A 241 -5.32 4.99 -5.64
N GLU A 242 -5.43 4.59 -4.37
CA GLU A 242 -4.97 5.42 -3.24
C GLU A 242 -3.46 5.24 -3.06
N PRO A 243 -2.62 6.28 -3.28
CA PRO A 243 -1.16 6.14 -3.31
C PRO A 243 -0.57 5.72 -1.96
N GLU A 244 -1.24 6.04 -0.86
CA GLU A 244 -0.82 5.68 0.49
C GLU A 244 -1.18 4.22 0.87
N ALA A 245 -1.94 3.50 0.05
CA ALA A 245 -2.26 2.09 0.27
C ALA A 245 -1.03 1.20 0.03
N THR A 246 -0.89 0.12 0.78
CA THR A 246 0.31 -0.75 0.80
C THR A 246 0.72 -1.23 -0.60
N ASP A 247 -0.28 -1.61 -1.41
CA ASP A 247 -0.11 -2.19 -2.75
C ASP A 247 -0.69 -1.31 -3.85
N SER A 248 -0.66 0.01 -3.63
CA SER A 248 -1.09 0.99 -4.62
C SER A 248 -0.28 0.91 -5.91
N PHE A 249 -0.86 1.33 -7.03
CA PHE A 249 -0.13 1.46 -8.30
C PHE A 249 1.06 2.41 -8.16
N PHE A 250 0.95 3.45 -7.32
CA PHE A 250 2.08 4.29 -6.99
C PHE A 250 3.19 3.51 -6.28
N ASN A 251 2.88 2.79 -5.19
CA ASN A 251 3.87 1.99 -4.46
C ASN A 251 4.45 0.84 -5.30
N TRP A 252 3.72 0.39 -6.32
CA TRP A 252 4.19 -0.56 -7.33
C TRP A 252 4.83 0.10 -8.56
N ASN A 253 5.22 1.37 -8.47
CA ASN A 253 6.04 2.08 -9.43
C ASN A 253 5.41 2.19 -10.85
N PHE A 254 4.08 2.33 -10.92
CA PHE A 254 3.34 2.55 -12.17
C PHE A 254 3.38 4.01 -12.62
N PHE A 255 3.70 4.94 -11.71
CA PHE A 255 3.60 6.39 -11.93
C PHE A 255 4.95 7.13 -11.93
N ASP A 256 6.09 6.43 -11.98
CA ASP A 256 7.43 7.00 -11.75
C ASP A 256 7.76 8.21 -12.63
N SER A 257 7.14 8.34 -13.80
CA SER A 257 7.35 9.50 -14.66
C SER A 257 6.93 10.82 -14.02
N VAL A 258 6.02 10.82 -13.04
CA VAL A 258 5.64 12.05 -12.29
C VAL A 258 6.67 12.46 -11.24
N LEU A 259 7.60 11.56 -10.88
CA LEU A 259 8.64 11.81 -9.88
C LEU A 259 9.80 12.65 -10.41
N GLN A 260 9.92 12.73 -11.74
CA GLN A 260 10.94 13.52 -12.39
C GLN A 260 10.38 14.90 -12.74
N GLN A 261 10.91 15.93 -12.08
CA GLN A 261 10.77 17.32 -12.51
C GLN A 261 11.32 17.50 -13.93
N LYS A 262 10.53 18.13 -14.82
CA LYS A 262 10.90 18.32 -16.23
C LYS A 262 11.44 19.72 -16.48
N GLU A 263 10.85 20.72 -15.85
CA GLU A 263 11.25 22.12 -15.98
C GLU A 263 12.09 22.59 -14.80
N GLY A 264 13.03 23.51 -15.02
CA GLY A 264 13.90 24.04 -13.97
C GLY A 264 14.13 25.53 -14.10
N TYR A 265 15.14 26.03 -13.41
CA TYR A 265 15.56 27.43 -13.51
C TYR A 265 17.08 27.52 -13.62
N SER A 266 17.55 28.58 -14.30
CA SER A 266 18.95 29.01 -14.24
C SER A 266 19.10 29.98 -13.07
N GLY A 267 20.02 29.72 -12.14
CA GLY A 267 20.25 30.58 -10.97
C GLY A 267 20.52 32.04 -11.36
N TYR A 268 21.34 32.25 -12.39
CA TYR A 268 21.67 33.59 -12.91
C TYR A 268 20.44 34.42 -13.33
N VAL A 269 19.39 33.77 -13.85
CA VAL A 269 18.17 34.47 -14.30
C VAL A 269 17.12 34.52 -13.19
N PHE A 270 17.05 33.48 -12.37
CA PHE A 270 16.01 33.35 -11.34
C PHE A 270 16.31 34.17 -10.08
N GLU A 271 17.56 34.54 -9.83
CA GLU A 271 17.93 35.26 -8.61
C GLU A 271 17.19 36.59 -8.45
N ASP A 272 17.13 37.41 -9.50
CA ASP A 272 16.38 38.68 -9.48
C ASP A 272 14.88 38.45 -9.25
N VAL A 273 14.33 37.38 -9.85
CA VAL A 273 12.92 36.99 -9.67
C VAL A 273 12.67 36.50 -8.23
N ALA A 274 13.59 35.73 -7.68
CA ALA A 274 13.52 35.21 -6.31
C ALA A 274 13.57 36.35 -5.28
N GLU A 275 14.41 37.37 -5.51
CA GLU A 275 14.46 38.57 -4.68
C GLU A 275 13.10 39.28 -4.68
N GLN A 276 12.49 39.44 -5.87
CA GLN A 276 11.17 40.07 -5.99
C GLN A 276 10.07 39.23 -5.29
N ILE A 277 10.10 37.91 -5.44
CA ILE A 277 9.16 37.02 -4.74
C ILE A 277 9.24 37.19 -3.22
N LEU A 278 10.46 37.27 -2.66
CA LEU A 278 10.63 37.47 -1.21
C LEU A 278 10.18 38.87 -0.75
N LYS A 279 10.30 39.90 -1.60
CA LYS A 279 9.80 41.26 -1.31
C LYS A 279 8.28 41.32 -1.31
N GLU A 280 7.63 40.62 -2.24
CA GLU A 280 6.19 40.68 -2.45
C GLU A 280 5.40 39.65 -1.63
N ASN A 281 6.01 38.53 -1.27
CA ASN A 281 5.35 37.44 -0.55
C ASN A 281 5.99 37.22 0.84
N THR A 282 5.43 37.90 1.84
CA THR A 282 5.87 37.81 3.24
C THR A 282 5.80 36.38 3.79
N THR A 283 4.82 35.58 3.38
CA THR A 283 4.70 34.18 3.83
C THR A 283 5.87 33.32 3.36
N ILE A 284 6.30 33.46 2.11
CA ILE A 284 7.47 32.73 1.58
C ILE A 284 8.75 33.25 2.26
N LYS A 285 8.85 34.56 2.48
CA LYS A 285 9.99 35.19 3.14
C LYS A 285 10.16 34.70 4.58
N ASP A 286 9.12 34.73 5.39
CA ASP A 286 9.18 34.30 6.78
C ASP A 286 9.56 32.81 6.87
N ALA A 287 9.00 31.97 5.99
CA ALA A 287 9.35 30.56 5.91
C ALA A 287 10.80 30.32 5.46
N PHE A 288 11.32 31.15 4.56
CA PHE A 288 12.71 31.11 4.11
C PHE A 288 13.67 31.48 5.24
N GLU A 289 13.44 32.62 5.89
CA GLU A 289 14.26 33.12 7.01
C GLU A 289 14.23 32.16 8.21
N ALA A 290 13.06 31.61 8.55
CA ALA A 290 12.94 30.59 9.58
C ALA A 290 13.77 29.33 9.24
N LYS A 291 13.79 28.92 7.96
CA LYS A 291 14.60 27.78 7.53
C LYS A 291 16.10 28.08 7.54
N MET A 292 16.51 29.31 7.19
CA MET A 292 17.91 29.75 7.31
C MET A 292 18.45 29.64 8.75
N VAL A 293 17.61 29.86 9.76
CA VAL A 293 18.01 29.75 11.17
C VAL A 293 18.00 28.31 11.68
N THR A 294 17.01 27.51 11.24
CA THR A 294 16.75 26.17 11.81
C THR A 294 17.52 25.03 11.13
N ASP A 295 18.01 25.23 9.92
CA ASP A 295 18.66 24.20 9.11
C ASP A 295 20.04 24.66 8.62
N LYS A 296 21.09 24.17 9.29
CA LYS A 296 22.49 24.53 8.98
C LYS A 296 22.96 24.05 7.60
N ASP A 297 22.40 22.96 7.08
CA ASP A 297 22.76 22.46 5.75
C ASP A 297 22.11 23.33 4.67
N PHE A 298 20.88 23.81 4.92
CA PHE A 298 20.19 24.77 4.07
C PHE A 298 20.90 26.14 4.06
N GLU A 299 21.29 26.65 5.22
CA GLU A 299 22.01 27.93 5.38
C GLU A 299 23.31 27.99 4.57
N LYS A 300 24.01 26.85 4.44
CA LYS A 300 25.27 26.73 3.70
C LYS A 300 25.10 26.38 2.22
N ASN A 301 23.88 26.27 1.73
CA ASN A 301 23.59 25.78 0.39
C ASN A 301 22.74 26.78 -0.42
N PRO A 302 23.38 27.74 -1.14
CA PRO A 302 22.69 28.75 -1.95
C PRO A 302 21.75 28.14 -3.00
N ARG A 303 22.11 26.97 -3.56
CA ARG A 303 21.24 26.27 -4.51
C ARG A 303 19.97 25.75 -3.84
N ALA A 304 20.07 25.22 -2.62
CA ALA A 304 18.91 24.79 -1.85
C ALA A 304 18.01 25.99 -1.52
N GLN A 305 18.61 27.14 -1.20
CA GLN A 305 17.91 28.39 -0.92
C GLN A 305 17.09 28.90 -2.12
N LEU A 306 17.72 29.06 -3.29
CA LEU A 306 17.00 29.44 -4.51
C LEU A 306 15.91 28.41 -4.85
N ASN A 307 16.19 27.12 -4.69
CA ASN A 307 15.24 26.06 -4.98
C ASN A 307 14.03 26.10 -4.03
N PHE A 308 14.22 26.50 -2.77
CA PHE A 308 13.14 26.66 -1.80
C PHE A 308 12.15 27.74 -2.23
N ILE A 309 12.67 28.87 -2.74
CA ILE A 309 11.86 29.98 -3.26
C ILE A 309 11.16 29.55 -4.55
N TYR A 310 11.92 28.96 -5.48
CA TYR A 310 11.39 28.45 -6.75
C TYR A 310 10.20 27.50 -6.54
N LYS A 311 10.35 26.48 -5.67
CA LYS A 311 9.29 25.50 -5.37
C LYS A 311 8.03 26.08 -4.73
N ARG A 312 8.10 27.30 -4.20
CA ARG A 312 6.96 28.04 -3.62
C ARG A 312 6.46 29.17 -4.52
N SER A 313 7.06 29.32 -5.70
CA SER A 313 6.68 30.33 -6.69
C SER A 313 5.68 29.78 -7.70
N LEU A 314 5.06 30.67 -8.47
CA LEU A 314 4.20 30.30 -9.60
C LEU A 314 4.97 29.64 -10.76
N HIS A 315 6.31 29.71 -10.75
CA HIS A 315 7.17 29.14 -11.80
C HIS A 315 7.45 27.66 -11.61
N TYR A 316 7.12 27.09 -10.44
CA TYR A 316 7.30 25.67 -10.21
C TYR A 316 6.32 24.85 -11.04
N GLU A 317 6.82 23.79 -11.66
CA GLU A 317 6.03 22.88 -12.46
C GLU A 317 4.95 22.20 -11.62
N LYS A 318 3.68 22.53 -11.88
CA LYS A 318 2.53 21.97 -11.16
C LYS A 318 2.37 20.46 -11.33
N ALA A 319 2.85 19.90 -12.44
CA ALA A 319 2.74 18.49 -12.77
C ALA A 319 3.73 17.60 -12.01
N HIS A 320 4.84 18.15 -11.50
CA HIS A 320 5.81 17.39 -10.73
C HIS A 320 5.16 16.88 -9.44
N LEU A 321 5.27 15.57 -9.19
CA LEU A 321 4.66 14.84 -8.07
C LEU A 321 3.11 14.82 -8.06
N LEU A 322 2.43 15.38 -9.06
CA LEU A 322 0.98 15.26 -9.20
C LEU A 322 0.63 13.91 -9.79
N LEU A 323 -0.16 13.11 -9.08
CA LEU A 323 -0.67 11.87 -9.66
C LEU A 323 -1.76 12.16 -10.70
N PRO A 324 -1.84 11.32 -11.74
CA PRO A 324 -2.89 11.40 -12.77
C PRO A 324 -4.24 10.84 -12.28
N ILE A 325 -4.39 10.63 -10.97
CA ILE A 325 -5.56 10.08 -10.30
C ILE A 325 -6.21 11.19 -9.49
N TYR A 326 -7.52 11.32 -9.63
CA TYR A 326 -8.33 12.34 -8.96
C TYR A 326 -9.53 11.69 -8.29
N LYS A 327 -9.99 12.26 -7.18
CA LYS A 327 -11.16 11.75 -6.46
C LYS A 327 -12.34 12.68 -6.64
N ALA A 328 -13.45 12.15 -7.12
CA ALA A 328 -14.70 12.89 -7.32
C ALA A 328 -15.73 12.44 -6.28
N TYR A 329 -16.34 13.42 -5.60
CA TYR A 329 -17.36 13.16 -4.56
C TYR A 329 -18.77 13.58 -4.98
N GLU A 330 -18.90 14.40 -6.03
CA GLU A 330 -20.18 14.88 -6.56
C GLU A 330 -20.75 14.05 -7.71
#